data_AF-A0A7K7Y2B5-F1
#
_entry.id   AF-A0A7K7Y2B5-F1
#
_cell.length_a   1.000
_cell.length_b   1.000
_cell.length_c   1.000
_cell.angle_alpha   90.00
_cell.angle_beta   90.00
_cell.angle_gamma   90.00
#
_symmetry.space_group_name_H-M   'P 1'
#
loop_
_entity.id
_entity.type
_entity.pdbx_description
1 polymer ?
#
loop_
_entity_poly.entity_id
_entity_poly.type
_entity_poly.pdbx_seq_one_letter_code
_entity_poly.pdbx_strand_id
1 'polypeptide(L)'
;VRVSAKAVYSTYSIEPASPINFGAMIKGTRRIQSVVLENKGMLSFRFRIQRAPEDASTLESKRYKKPCTTLPPGESATKRSAGKESGAQGHLNLGMFTVSPCYGSISPWGQQKITVECLAGREGTCEEQLYIDITGR
;
A
#
# COMPACT_ATOMS: atom_id res chain seq x y z
N VAL A 1 -15.67 -13.49 46.29
CA VAL A 1 -15.29 -12.45 45.30
C VAL A 1 -15.60 -12.98 43.91
N ARG A 2 -16.37 -12.26 43.08
CA ARG A 2 -16.73 -12.67 41.72
C ARG A 2 -16.01 -11.74 40.74
N VAL A 3 -15.24 -12.31 39.83
CA VAL A 3 -14.46 -11.57 38.81
C VAL A 3 -14.93 -12.03 37.43
N SER A 4 -15.09 -11.10 36.49
CA SER A 4 -15.41 -11.38 35.09
C SER A 4 -14.55 -10.51 34.17
N ALA A 5 -14.04 -11.09 33.10
CA ALA A 5 -13.28 -10.40 32.06
C ALA A 5 -13.84 -10.74 30.67
N LYS A 6 -13.77 -9.78 29.74
CA LYS A 6 -14.18 -9.94 28.34
C LYS A 6 -13.05 -9.48 27.44
N ALA A 7 -12.56 -10.37 26.58
CA ALA A 7 -11.62 -10.01 25.52
C ALA A 7 -12.38 -9.45 24.31
N VAL A 8 -11.88 -8.36 23.73
CA VAL A 8 -12.40 -7.75 22.50
C VAL A 8 -11.22 -7.58 21.56
N TYR A 9 -11.41 -7.91 20.28
CA TYR A 9 -10.37 -7.82 19.25
C TYR A 9 -10.66 -6.66 18.29
N SER A 10 -9.63 -6.12 17.67
CA SER A 10 -9.79 -5.18 16.55
C SER A 10 -10.38 -5.93 15.35
N THR A 11 -11.55 -5.52 14.89
CA THR A 11 -12.20 -6.04 13.68
C THR A 11 -12.19 -4.95 12.62
N TYR A 12 -11.80 -5.28 11.38
CA TYR A 12 -11.76 -4.31 10.28
C TYR A 12 -12.24 -4.93 8.96
N SER A 13 -12.57 -4.09 7.98
CA SER A 13 -12.82 -4.49 6.60
C SER A 13 -12.18 -3.54 5.60
N ILE A 14 -11.89 -4.06 4.40
CA ILE A 14 -11.22 -3.35 3.32
C ILE A 14 -12.10 -3.49 2.08
N GLU A 15 -12.58 -2.38 1.53
CA GLU A 15 -13.48 -2.37 0.37
C GLU A 15 -13.03 -1.35 -0.70
N PRO A 16 -12.92 -1.72 -1.98
CA PRO A 16 -13.16 -3.06 -2.52
C PRO A 16 -12.08 -4.05 -2.08
N ALA A 17 -12.42 -5.34 -2.12
CA ALA A 17 -11.45 -6.41 -1.89
C ALA A 17 -10.31 -6.35 -2.93
N SER A 18 -9.11 -6.74 -2.50
CA SER A 18 -7.95 -6.90 -3.38
C SER A 18 -8.22 -7.99 -4.44
N PRO A 19 -7.76 -7.83 -5.70
CA PRO A 19 -6.91 -6.75 -6.21
C PRO A 19 -7.67 -5.52 -6.73
N ILE A 20 -7.01 -4.37 -6.68
CA ILE A 20 -7.48 -3.10 -7.25
C ILE A 20 -7.01 -3.02 -8.70
N ASN A 21 -7.93 -2.89 -9.66
CA ASN A 21 -7.60 -2.93 -11.09
C ASN A 21 -7.92 -1.60 -11.79
N PHE A 22 -6.89 -1.00 -12.39
CA PHE A 22 -6.99 0.23 -13.17
C PHE A 22 -7.30 0.01 -14.66
N GLY A 23 -7.32 -1.24 -15.12
CA GLY A 23 -7.56 -1.63 -16.50
C GLY A 23 -6.49 -1.15 -17.48
N ALA A 24 -6.79 -1.26 -18.77
CA ALA A 24 -5.96 -0.65 -19.80
C ALA A 24 -5.99 0.89 -19.66
N MET A 25 -4.81 1.51 -19.63
CA MET A 25 -4.65 2.95 -19.54
C MET A 25 -3.81 3.48 -20.70
N ILE A 26 -4.18 4.66 -21.20
CA ILE A 26 -3.42 5.34 -22.25
C ILE A 26 -2.18 5.98 -21.62
N LYS A 27 -1.03 5.87 -22.29
CA LYS A 27 0.22 6.48 -21.84
C LYS A 27 0.04 7.98 -21.57
N GLY A 28 0.55 8.45 -20.44
CA GLY A 28 0.42 9.83 -19.97
C GLY A 28 -0.87 10.13 -19.21
N THR A 29 -1.84 9.20 -19.15
CA THR A 29 -3.07 9.40 -18.37
C THR A 29 -2.89 9.05 -16.90
N ARG A 30 -3.75 9.66 -16.07
CA ARG A 30 -3.84 9.47 -14.62
C ARG A 30 -5.21 8.91 -14.28
N ARG A 31 -5.26 7.91 -13.41
CA ARG A 31 -6.50 7.36 -12.87
C ARG A 31 -6.36 7.19 -11.36
N ILE A 32 -7.40 7.55 -10.63
CA ILE A 32 -7.45 7.43 -9.16
C ILE A 32 -8.54 6.43 -8.83
N GLN A 33 -8.21 5.47 -7.95
CA GLN A 33 -9.16 4.59 -7.29
C GLN A 33 -9.03 4.76 -5.78
N SER A 34 -10.02 4.25 -5.04
CA SER A 34 -10.03 4.38 -3.59
C SER A 34 -10.43 3.06 -2.94
N VAL A 35 -9.84 2.80 -1.79
CA VAL A 35 -10.15 1.71 -0.89
C VAL A 35 -10.54 2.30 0.45
N VAL A 36 -11.56 1.73 1.08
CA VAL A 36 -12.05 2.11 2.40
C VAL A 36 -11.59 1.06 3.39
N LEU A 37 -10.75 1.48 4.34
CA LEU A 37 -10.41 0.71 5.53
C LEU A 37 -11.37 1.12 6.65
N GLU A 38 -12.25 0.23 7.04
CA GLU A 38 -13.27 0.45 8.08
C GLU A 38 -12.90 -0.30 9.36
N ASN A 39 -13.03 0.37 10.49
CA ASN A 39 -12.95 -0.24 11.81
C ASN A 39 -14.34 -0.68 12.26
N LYS A 40 -14.57 -1.99 12.34
CA LYS A 40 -15.81 -2.61 12.85
C LYS A 40 -15.71 -3.00 14.32
N GLY A 41 -14.59 -2.70 14.97
CA GLY A 41 -14.32 -3.00 16.37
C GLY A 41 -14.69 -1.85 17.30
N MET A 42 -14.65 -2.16 18.60
CA MET A 42 -14.88 -1.18 19.68
C MET A 42 -13.61 -0.44 20.10
N LEU A 43 -12.45 -0.81 19.56
CA LEU A 43 -11.14 -0.25 19.90
C LEU A 43 -10.62 0.55 18.70
N SER A 44 -10.02 1.70 18.94
CA SER A 44 -9.28 2.43 17.90
C SER A 44 -8.02 1.65 17.52
N PHE A 45 -7.69 1.61 16.24
CA PHE A 45 -6.40 1.06 15.78
C PHE A 45 -5.66 2.06 14.91
N ARG A 46 -4.35 1.83 14.74
CA ARG A 46 -3.52 2.52 13.75
C ARG A 46 -3.24 1.60 12.58
N PHE A 47 -3.13 2.18 11.39
CA PHE A 47 -2.74 1.45 10.19
C PHE A 47 -1.46 2.04 9.60
N ARG A 48 -0.68 1.20 8.90
CA ARG A 48 0.47 1.60 8.10
C ARG A 48 0.55 0.76 6.84
N ILE A 49 0.67 1.42 5.69
CA ILE A 49 0.81 0.79 4.37
C ILE A 49 2.31 0.65 4.06
N GLN A 50 2.72 -0.54 3.66
CA GLN A 50 4.10 -0.88 3.33
C GLN A 50 4.18 -1.71 2.06
N ARG A 51 5.33 -1.64 1.37
CA ARG A 51 5.63 -2.50 0.23
C ARG A 51 5.82 -3.94 0.70
N ALA A 52 5.37 -4.90 -0.11
CA ALA A 52 5.73 -6.29 0.10
C ALA A 52 7.26 -6.48 0.07
N PRO A 53 7.84 -7.30 0.96
CA PRO A 53 9.23 -7.71 0.84
C PRO A 53 9.44 -8.47 -0.48
N GLU A 54 10.61 -8.29 -1.11
CA GLU A 54 10.88 -8.75 -2.48
C GLU A 54 10.74 -10.27 -2.66
N ASP A 55 10.83 -11.05 -1.58
CA ASP A 55 10.73 -12.52 -1.57
C ASP A 55 9.31 -13.10 -1.75
N ALA A 56 8.26 -12.28 -1.78
CA ALA A 56 6.88 -12.75 -1.95
C ALA A 56 6.45 -12.87 -3.44
N SER A 57 7.23 -12.32 -4.38
CA SER A 57 6.84 -12.17 -5.79
C SER A 57 7.32 -13.30 -6.71
N THR A 58 8.00 -14.34 -6.19
CA THR A 58 8.73 -15.31 -7.03
C THR A 58 8.01 -16.61 -7.39
N LEU A 59 6.69 -16.78 -7.17
CA LEU A 59 6.06 -18.08 -7.41
C LEU A 59 5.20 -18.25 -8.67
N GLU A 60 4.72 -17.22 -9.38
CA GLU A 60 3.91 -17.47 -10.60
C GLU A 60 4.17 -16.49 -11.77
N SER A 61 5.44 -16.27 -12.14
CA SER A 61 5.76 -15.56 -13.39
C SER A 61 7.05 -16.09 -14.05
N LYS A 62 7.02 -17.37 -14.45
CA LYS A 62 7.98 -17.92 -15.43
C LYS A 62 7.40 -17.89 -16.86
N ARG A 63 7.28 -16.67 -17.44
CA ARG A 63 7.23 -16.35 -18.90
C ARG A 63 6.88 -14.86 -18.96
N TYR A 64 7.71 -13.90 -19.36
CA TYR A 64 8.80 -13.84 -20.31
C TYR A 64 9.81 -12.78 -19.81
N LYS A 65 11.03 -13.19 -19.42
CA LYS A 65 12.15 -12.26 -19.30
C LYS A 65 12.87 -12.22 -20.65
N LYS A 66 12.81 -11.10 -21.37
CA LYS A 66 13.85 -10.75 -22.36
C LYS A 66 14.77 -9.70 -21.74
N PRO A 67 16.10 -9.86 -21.81
CA PRO A 67 17.06 -8.93 -21.23
C PRO A 67 17.24 -7.75 -22.17
N CYS A 68 17.50 -6.56 -21.64
CA CYS A 68 18.12 -5.51 -22.43
C CYS A 68 19.33 -4.99 -21.65
N THR A 69 20.49 -5.52 -22.01
CA THR A 69 21.81 -5.06 -21.59
C THR A 69 22.32 -4.09 -22.65
N THR A 70 22.50 -2.81 -22.30
CA THR A 70 23.71 -2.05 -22.66
C THR A 70 23.87 -0.85 -21.72
N LEU A 71 24.99 -0.87 -20.99
CA LEU A 71 25.57 0.12 -20.06
C LEU A 71 26.22 1.30 -20.84
N PRO A 72 26.71 2.43 -20.23
CA PRO A 72 27.76 2.44 -19.18
C PRO A 72 27.71 3.64 -18.19
N PRO A 73 28.78 3.99 -17.43
CA PRO A 73 28.82 3.89 -15.98
C PRO A 73 28.86 5.26 -15.27
N GLY A 74 28.25 5.40 -14.10
CA GLY A 74 28.28 6.67 -13.36
C GLY A 74 27.73 6.59 -11.95
N GLU A 75 28.64 6.28 -11.02
CA GLU A 75 28.68 6.76 -9.63
C GLU A 75 27.52 6.45 -8.67
N SER A 76 27.80 5.41 -7.89
CA SER A 76 27.28 5.06 -6.58
C SER A 76 27.17 6.24 -5.60
N ALA A 77 25.96 6.49 -5.08
CA ALA A 77 25.71 6.73 -3.65
C ALA A 77 24.21 6.86 -3.38
N THR A 78 23.52 5.73 -3.28
CA THR A 78 22.17 5.64 -2.70
C THR A 78 22.23 6.04 -1.23
N LYS A 79 22.09 7.34 -0.96
CA LYS A 79 21.78 7.84 0.39
C LYS A 79 20.35 7.44 0.71
N ARG A 80 20.23 6.41 1.55
CA ARG A 80 19.02 6.09 2.32
C ARG A 80 18.55 7.37 3.01
N SER A 81 17.51 8.01 2.50
CA SER A 81 16.82 9.08 3.21
C SER A 81 15.91 8.44 4.24
N ALA A 82 16.44 8.36 5.45
CA ALA A 82 15.68 8.20 6.68
C ALA A 82 14.51 9.21 6.70
N GLY A 83 13.36 8.71 7.14
CA GLY A 83 12.09 9.41 7.12
C GLY A 83 12.14 10.78 7.78
N LYS A 84 11.55 11.76 7.09
CA LYS A 84 11.08 13.01 7.68
C LYS A 84 9.59 12.84 7.92
N GLU A 85 9.25 12.32 9.09
CA GLU A 85 7.89 12.21 9.58
C GLU A 85 7.40 13.63 9.92
N SER A 86 6.67 14.23 8.99
CA SER A 86 6.12 15.58 9.14
C SER A 86 4.63 15.52 8.81
N GLY A 87 3.80 15.43 9.85
CA GLY A 87 2.46 16.04 9.99
C GLY A 87 1.37 15.87 8.91
N ALA A 88 1.64 15.22 7.78
CA ALA A 88 0.70 14.92 6.73
C ALA A 88 0.72 13.41 6.56
N GLN A 89 -0.44 12.76 6.65
CA GLN A 89 -0.55 11.32 6.42
C GLN A 89 0.13 10.99 5.08
N GLY A 90 1.33 10.42 5.13
CA GLY A 90 2.28 10.45 4.02
C GLY A 90 1.78 9.73 2.77
N HIS A 91 2.54 9.86 1.67
CA HIS A 91 2.29 9.12 0.44
C HIS A 91 3.41 8.10 0.18
N LEU A 92 3.07 7.00 -0.49
CA LEU A 92 3.98 5.91 -0.85
C LEU A 92 3.98 5.75 -2.37
N ASN A 93 5.14 5.97 -2.98
CA ASN A 93 5.35 5.84 -4.42
C ASN A 93 5.90 4.44 -4.74
N LEU A 94 5.27 3.74 -5.67
CA LEU A 94 5.55 2.36 -6.06
C LEU A 94 5.46 2.26 -7.58
N GLY A 95 6.58 2.51 -8.26
CA GLY A 95 6.60 2.54 -9.72
C GLY A 95 5.67 3.63 -10.26
N MET A 96 4.56 3.22 -10.89
CA MET A 96 3.53 4.11 -11.43
C MET A 96 2.38 4.40 -10.47
N PHE A 97 2.38 3.80 -9.29
CA PHE A 97 1.34 3.96 -8.29
C PHE A 97 1.77 4.91 -7.16
N THR A 98 0.85 5.75 -6.70
CA THR A 98 0.99 6.58 -5.51
C THR A 98 -0.17 6.30 -4.57
N VAL A 99 0.14 5.91 -3.33
CA VAL A 99 -0.88 5.57 -2.32
C VAL A 99 -0.90 6.64 -1.23
N SER A 100 -2.07 7.07 -0.78
CA SER A 100 -2.22 8.01 0.34
C SER A 100 -3.61 7.91 0.98
N PRO A 101 -3.77 8.13 2.30
CA PRO A 101 -2.72 8.18 3.31
C PRO A 101 -2.04 6.81 3.52
N CYS A 102 -0.75 6.83 3.83
CA CYS A 102 0.00 5.61 4.13
C CYS A 102 0.00 5.21 5.61
N TYR A 103 -0.46 6.07 6.50
CA TYR A 103 -0.61 5.75 7.90
C TYR A 103 -1.65 6.65 8.56
N GLY A 104 -2.21 6.19 9.67
CA GLY A 104 -3.18 6.96 10.43
C GLY A 104 -3.80 6.15 11.56
N SER A 105 -4.75 6.76 12.25
CA SER A 105 -5.56 6.13 13.30
C SER A 105 -7.03 6.16 12.92
N ILE A 106 -7.74 5.07 13.19
CA ILE A 106 -9.18 4.96 12.93
C ILE A 106 -9.89 4.71 14.26
N SER A 107 -10.84 5.59 14.60
CA SER A 107 -11.70 5.43 15.77
C SER A 107 -12.57 4.19 15.68
N PRO A 108 -13.16 3.70 16.79
CA PRO A 108 -14.20 2.67 16.74
C PRO A 108 -15.29 3.09 15.75
N TRP A 109 -15.73 2.16 14.90
CA TRP A 109 -16.76 2.41 13.86
C TRP A 109 -16.37 3.47 12.81
N GLY A 110 -15.11 3.92 12.82
CA GLY A 110 -14.58 4.89 11.88
C GLY A 110 -14.16 4.25 10.56
N GLN A 111 -13.96 5.09 9.55
CA GLN A 111 -13.50 4.67 8.23
C GLN A 111 -12.39 5.59 7.74
N GLN A 112 -11.44 5.03 7.00
CA GLN A 112 -10.39 5.76 6.31
C GLN A 112 -10.44 5.44 4.82
N LYS A 113 -10.60 6.48 3.99
CA LYS A 113 -10.43 6.37 2.54
C LYS A 113 -8.95 6.49 2.20
N ILE A 114 -8.44 5.48 1.50
CA ILE A 114 -7.08 5.38 0.95
C ILE A 114 -7.20 5.51 -0.56
N THR A 115 -6.58 6.53 -1.14
CA THR A 115 -6.49 6.72 -2.58
C THR A 115 -5.27 6.01 -3.13
N VAL A 116 -5.46 5.35 -4.27
CA VAL A 116 -4.40 4.79 -5.09
C VAL A 116 -4.48 5.51 -6.44
N GLU A 117 -3.45 6.24 -6.75
CA GLU A 117 -3.30 6.93 -8.03
C GLU A 117 -2.35 6.14 -8.93
N CYS A 118 -2.75 5.95 -10.18
CA CYS A 118 -1.94 5.33 -11.22
C CYS A 118 -1.62 6.36 -12.30
N LEU A 119 -0.33 6.58 -12.58
CA LEU A 119 0.16 7.43 -13.66
C LEU A 119 0.83 6.57 -14.74
N ALA A 120 0.18 6.39 -15.90
CA ALA A 120 0.65 5.52 -16.97
C ALA A 120 1.86 6.10 -17.74
N GLY A 121 3.02 6.21 -17.10
CA GLY A 121 4.23 6.80 -17.70
C GLY A 121 4.98 5.87 -18.64
N ARG A 122 4.83 4.55 -18.49
CA ARG A 122 5.55 3.52 -19.26
C ARG A 122 4.55 2.53 -19.85
N GLU A 123 4.88 2.01 -21.03
CA GLU A 123 4.12 0.93 -21.67
C GLU A 123 4.44 -0.41 -21.00
N GLY A 124 3.43 -1.25 -20.84
CA GLY A 124 3.53 -2.58 -20.24
C GLY A 124 2.52 -2.81 -19.12
N THR A 125 2.60 -3.97 -18.50
CA THR A 125 1.81 -4.34 -17.32
C THR A 125 2.58 -3.94 -16.07
N CYS A 126 1.90 -3.34 -15.09
CA CYS A 126 2.46 -3.06 -13.78
C CYS A 126 1.55 -3.61 -12.70
N GLU A 127 2.14 -4.34 -11.77
CA GLU A 127 1.48 -4.95 -10.62
C GLU A 127 2.39 -4.75 -9.41
N GLU A 128 1.83 -4.31 -8.29
CA GLU A 128 2.55 -4.05 -7.05
C GLU A 128 1.75 -4.63 -5.87
N GLN A 129 2.44 -5.32 -4.96
CA GLN A 129 1.84 -5.89 -3.76
C GLN A 129 2.13 -5.02 -2.54
N LEU A 130 1.09 -4.76 -1.76
CA LEU A 130 1.15 -3.94 -0.55
C LEU A 130 0.52 -4.66 0.63
N TYR A 131 1.02 -4.34 1.82
CA TYR A 131 0.45 -4.79 3.09
C TYR A 131 -0.02 -3.59 3.90
N ILE A 132 -1.14 -3.78 4.58
CA ILE A 132 -1.64 -2.85 5.59
C ILE A 132 -1.38 -3.51 6.95
N ASP A 133 -0.41 -2.97 7.69
CA ASP A 133 -0.15 -3.37 9.07
C ASP A 133 -1.14 -2.65 10.00
N ILE A 134 -1.77 -3.41 10.90
CA ILE A 134 -2.70 -2.91 11.91
C ILE A 134 -2.03 -3.03 13.28
N THR A 135 -1.82 -1.87 13.93
CA THR A 135 -1.13 -1.75 15.21
C THR A 135 -2.01 -1.08 16.27
N GLY A 136 -1.73 -1.32 17.55
CA GLY A 136 -2.59 -0.90 18.66
C GLY A 136 -3.64 -1.95 19.04
N ARG A 137 -3.21 -3.22 19.02
CA ARG A 137 -3.95 -4.43 19.38
C ARG A 137 -4.24 -4.47 20.87
#